data_AF-V9IL45-F1
#
_entry.id   AF-V9IL45-F1
#
_cell.length_a   1.000
_cell.length_b   1.000
_cell.length_c   1.000
_cell.angle_alpha   90.00
_cell.angle_beta   90.00
_cell.angle_gamma   90.00
#
_symmetry.space_group_name_H-M   'P 1'
#
loop_
_entity.id
_entity.type
_entity.pdbx_description
1 polymer ?
#
loop_
_entity_poly.entity_id
_entity_poly.type
_entity_poly.pdbx_seq_one_letter_code
_entity_poly.pdbx_strand_id
1 'polypeptide(L)'
;MLLFKIKTIFQVDRPTNLAVFINKFHTSFIIYLNQKWRKMKGLSANPNNDSLLVNSSDYSFKNNKSVPYGSGQFRRIKKHQDFMKRIVKLVGEIDYAVERHANLIKEKEVQEQKILESRLKPKGQLSINNE
;
A
#
# COMPACT_ATOMS: atom_id res chain seq x y z
N MET A 1 21.77 -32.58 22.83
CA MET A 1 20.41 -32.53 22.22
C MET A 1 19.31 -31.99 23.14
N LEU A 2 19.36 -32.23 24.46
CA LEU A 2 18.39 -31.70 25.44
C LEU A 2 18.40 -30.17 25.58
N LEU A 3 19.59 -29.55 25.56
CA LEU A 3 19.75 -28.09 25.65
C LEU A 3 19.12 -27.31 24.48
N PHE A 4 19.12 -27.88 23.28
CA PHE A 4 18.47 -27.27 22.11
C PHE A 4 16.93 -27.31 22.19
N LYS A 5 16.36 -28.39 22.74
CA LYS A 5 14.91 -28.52 22.97
C LYS A 5 14.39 -27.53 24.02
N ILE A 6 15.18 -27.28 25.05
CA ILE A 6 14.86 -26.26 26.06
C ILE A 6 14.83 -24.87 25.40
N LYS A 7 15.84 -24.57 24.57
CA LYS A 7 15.95 -23.27 23.87
C LYS A 7 14.77 -22.98 22.93
N THR A 8 14.14 -24.00 22.35
CA THR A 8 12.93 -23.83 21.51
C THR A 8 11.66 -23.49 22.29
N ILE A 9 11.55 -23.89 23.56
CA ILE A 9 10.40 -23.54 24.41
C ILE A 9 10.55 -22.11 24.96
N PHE A 10 11.79 -21.65 25.15
CA PHE A 10 12.13 -20.34 25.71
C PHE A 10 12.26 -19.20 24.67
N GLN A 11 11.69 -19.33 23.46
CA GLN A 11 11.64 -18.26 22.46
C GLN A 11 10.62 -17.13 22.80
N VAL A 12 10.60 -16.71 24.06
CA VAL A 12 10.00 -15.42 24.45
C VAL A 12 11.06 -14.73 25.29
N ASP A 13 11.60 -13.64 24.75
CA ASP A 13 12.70 -12.81 25.27
C ASP A 13 12.43 -12.17 26.65
N ARG A 14 12.03 -12.94 27.67
CA ARG A 14 11.78 -12.41 29.03
C ARG A 14 12.28 -13.37 30.13
N PRO A 15 13.22 -12.93 30.98
CA PRO A 15 13.84 -13.74 32.04
C PRO A 15 12.88 -14.12 33.19
N THR A 16 11.65 -13.60 33.19
CA THR A 16 10.60 -13.89 34.18
C THR A 16 10.16 -15.36 34.21
N ASN A 17 10.44 -16.12 33.15
CA ASN A 17 9.99 -17.51 33.00
C ASN A 17 10.82 -18.54 33.81
N LEU A 18 12.06 -18.21 34.19
CA LEU A 18 12.94 -19.15 34.90
C LEU A 18 12.62 -19.25 36.40
N ALA A 19 12.39 -18.11 37.05
CA ALA A 19 12.12 -18.04 38.49
C ALA A 19 10.78 -18.71 38.87
N VAL A 20 9.76 -18.59 38.03
CA VAL A 20 8.43 -19.19 38.26
C VAL A 20 8.47 -20.71 38.15
N PHE A 21 9.23 -21.25 37.19
CA PHE A 21 9.43 -22.69 37.01
C PHE A 21 10.18 -23.33 38.20
N ILE A 22 11.22 -22.65 38.70
CA ILE A 22 12.00 -23.11 39.86
C ILE A 22 11.14 -23.17 41.13
N ASN A 23 10.26 -22.18 41.31
CA ASN A 23 9.43 -22.06 42.52
C ASN A 23 8.12 -22.87 42.46
N LYS A 24 7.86 -23.65 41.39
CA LYS A 24 6.67 -24.51 41.21
C LYS A 24 5.31 -23.80 41.42
N PHE A 25 5.25 -22.48 41.24
CA PHE A 25 3.98 -21.76 41.25
C PHE A 25 3.25 -21.97 39.92
N HIS A 26 1.96 -22.31 39.96
CA HIS A 26 1.13 -22.35 38.76
C HIS A 26 0.80 -20.93 38.31
N THR A 27 1.39 -20.48 37.21
CA THR A 27 1.04 -19.20 36.58
C THR A 27 0.44 -19.42 35.20
N SER A 28 -0.75 -18.87 34.94
CA SER A 28 -1.26 -18.71 33.59
C SER A 28 -0.51 -17.55 32.91
N PHE A 29 0.32 -17.85 31.90
CA PHE A 29 1.02 -16.81 31.14
C PHE A 29 0.09 -16.15 30.11
N ILE A 30 0.23 -14.84 29.92
CA ILE A 30 -0.45 -14.12 28.85
C ILE A 30 0.22 -14.47 27.53
N ILE A 31 -0.50 -15.17 26.65
CA ILE A 31 -0.04 -15.43 25.29
C ILE A 31 -0.27 -14.16 24.47
N TYR A 32 0.81 -13.40 24.25
CA TYR A 32 0.74 -12.24 23.36
C TYR A 32 0.58 -12.68 21.91
N LEU A 33 -0.22 -11.94 21.15
CA LEU A 33 -0.39 -12.14 19.72
C LEU A 33 0.96 -11.95 19.00
N ASN A 34 1.40 -12.94 18.21
CA ASN A 34 2.64 -12.83 17.45
C ASN A 34 2.48 -11.88 16.25
N GLN A 35 2.81 -10.61 16.45
CA GLN A 35 2.67 -9.56 15.43
C GLN A 35 3.64 -9.74 14.26
N LYS A 36 4.87 -10.24 14.50
CA LYS A 36 5.86 -10.48 13.44
C LYS A 36 5.34 -11.51 12.44
N TRP A 37 4.82 -12.63 12.96
CA TRP A 37 4.21 -13.67 12.13
C TRP A 37 3.03 -13.15 11.31
N ARG A 38 2.14 -12.33 11.91
CA ARG A 38 1.01 -11.72 11.19
C ARG A 38 1.47 -10.82 10.05
N LYS A 39 2.43 -9.94 10.30
CA LYS A 39 3.01 -9.07 9.27
C LYS A 39 3.62 -9.88 8.13
N MET A 40 4.35 -10.96 8.44
CA MET A 40 4.90 -11.86 7.43
C MET A 40 3.82 -12.54 6.58
N LYS A 41 2.62 -12.75 7.14
CA LYS A 41 1.46 -13.30 6.43
C LYS A 41 0.59 -12.24 5.75
N GLY A 42 0.98 -10.96 5.78
CA GLY A 42 0.20 -9.86 5.21
C GLY A 42 -1.10 -9.56 5.98
N LEU A 43 -1.23 -10.02 7.22
CA LEU A 43 -2.39 -9.77 8.07
C LEU A 43 -2.22 -8.44 8.83
N SER A 44 -3.35 -7.81 9.17
CA SER A 44 -3.37 -6.61 10.00
C SER A 44 -2.76 -6.88 11.39
N ALA A 45 -2.10 -5.86 11.97
CA ALA A 45 -1.53 -5.96 13.31
C ALA A 45 -2.62 -6.20 14.37
N ASN A 46 -3.71 -5.43 14.30
CA ASN A 46 -4.91 -5.67 15.08
C ASN A 46 -5.81 -6.67 14.33
N PRO A 47 -6.12 -7.85 14.91
CA PRO A 47 -7.01 -8.84 14.29
C PRO A 47 -8.42 -8.29 14.02
N ASN A 48 -8.86 -7.29 14.78
CA ASN A 48 -10.19 -6.72 14.68
C ASN A 48 -10.30 -5.60 13.63
N ASN A 49 -9.23 -5.32 12.87
CA ASN A 49 -9.25 -4.24 11.88
C ASN A 49 -9.70 -4.73 10.50
N ASP A 50 -9.02 -5.76 9.96
CA ASP A 50 -9.23 -6.26 8.59
C ASP A 50 -9.28 -7.77 8.59
N SER A 51 -10.42 -8.31 9.01
CA SER A 51 -10.64 -9.75 9.04
C SER A 51 -12.03 -10.07 8.51
N LEU A 52 -12.17 -11.28 7.97
CA LEU A 52 -13.46 -11.88 7.66
C LEU A 52 -14.39 -11.83 8.88
N LEU A 53 -13.83 -11.98 10.09
CA LEU A 53 -14.56 -11.89 11.35
C LEU A 53 -15.26 -10.53 11.56
N VAL A 54 -14.69 -9.44 11.03
CA VAL A 54 -15.16 -8.06 11.27
C VAL A 54 -16.05 -7.56 10.13
N ASN A 55 -15.85 -8.10 8.93
CA ASN A 55 -16.56 -7.69 7.73
C ASN A 55 -17.76 -8.59 7.41
N SER A 56 -17.80 -9.82 7.94
CA SER A 56 -18.96 -10.69 7.83
C SER A 56 -20.07 -10.28 8.79
N SER A 57 -21.30 -10.67 8.47
CA SER A 57 -22.44 -10.47 9.36
C SER A 57 -22.40 -11.45 10.54
N ASP A 58 -22.68 -10.97 11.75
CA ASP A 58 -22.70 -11.78 12.96
C ASP A 58 -23.85 -12.80 13.00
N TYR A 59 -24.93 -12.52 12.27
CA TYR A 59 -26.11 -13.37 12.17
C TYR A 59 -26.56 -13.50 10.71
N SER A 60 -27.51 -14.40 10.46
CA SER A 60 -28.21 -14.52 9.18
C SER A 60 -29.69 -14.83 9.41
N PHE A 61 -30.54 -14.41 8.48
CA PHE A 61 -31.96 -14.73 8.55
C PHE A 61 -32.18 -16.17 8.07
N LYS A 62 -33.01 -16.95 8.77
CA LYS A 62 -33.41 -18.30 8.37
C LYS A 62 -33.98 -18.37 6.94
N ASN A 63 -34.62 -17.28 6.51
CA ASN A 63 -35.21 -17.16 5.18
C ASN A 63 -34.19 -16.75 4.10
N ASN A 64 -32.88 -16.83 4.38
CA ASN A 64 -31.78 -16.42 3.50
C ASN A 64 -31.86 -14.97 2.98
N LYS A 65 -32.54 -14.09 3.73
CA LYS A 65 -32.55 -12.66 3.42
C LYS A 65 -31.17 -12.06 3.71
N SER A 66 -30.77 -11.08 2.90
CA SER A 66 -29.53 -10.34 3.13
C SER A 66 -29.61 -9.55 4.45
N VAL A 67 -28.53 -9.57 5.20
CA VAL A 67 -28.42 -8.81 6.45
C VAL A 67 -28.10 -7.35 6.12
N PRO A 68 -28.85 -6.37 6.65
CA PRO A 68 -28.54 -4.97 6.45
C PRO A 68 -27.20 -4.62 7.11
N TYR A 69 -26.44 -3.71 6.51
CA TYR A 69 -25.15 -3.30 7.04
C TYR A 69 -25.27 -2.61 8.39
N GLY A 70 -24.39 -2.99 9.33
CA GLY A 70 -24.21 -2.24 10.57
C GLY A 70 -23.58 -0.87 10.29
N SER A 71 -23.83 0.12 11.16
CA SER A 71 -23.31 1.49 11.02
C SER A 71 -21.79 1.55 10.89
N GLY A 72 -21.06 0.74 11.66
CA GLY A 72 -19.61 0.63 11.60
C GLY A 72 -19.10 0.06 10.27
N GLN A 73 -19.76 -0.99 9.75
CA GLN A 73 -19.44 -1.60 8.46
C GLN A 73 -19.72 -0.62 7.32
N PHE A 74 -20.87 0.04 7.34
CA PHE A 74 -21.23 1.06 6.37
C PHE A 74 -20.21 2.21 6.34
N ARG A 75 -19.80 2.71 7.51
CA ARG A 75 -18.77 3.76 7.61
C ARG A 75 -17.43 3.31 7.02
N ARG A 76 -17.00 2.07 7.26
CA ARG A 76 -15.77 1.52 6.67
C ARG A 76 -15.87 1.46 5.14
N ILE A 77 -16.98 0.91 4.62
CA ILE A 77 -17.23 0.83 3.18
C ILE A 77 -17.17 2.21 2.54
N LYS A 78 -17.85 3.21 3.13
CA LYS A 78 -17.84 4.58 2.61
C LYS A 78 -16.44 5.18 2.59
N LYS A 79 -15.69 5.01 3.68
CA LYS A 79 -14.29 5.46 3.78
C LYS A 79 -13.41 4.82 2.70
N HIS A 80 -13.57 3.52 2.44
CA HIS A 80 -12.86 2.84 1.36
C HIS A 80 -13.22 3.39 -0.01
N GLN A 81 -14.50 3.64 -0.29
CA GLN A 81 -14.94 4.27 -1.54
C GLN A 81 -14.30 5.65 -1.75
N ASP A 82 -14.23 6.46 -0.69
CA ASP A 82 -13.64 7.79 -0.78
C ASP A 82 -12.13 7.72 -1.04
N PHE A 83 -11.43 6.76 -0.44
CA PHE A 83 -10.03 6.48 -0.77
C PHE A 83 -9.86 6.06 -2.23
N MET A 84 -10.68 5.14 -2.73
CA MET A 84 -10.59 4.68 -4.12
C MET A 84 -10.81 5.83 -5.10
N LYS A 85 -11.81 6.68 -4.86
CA LYS A 85 -12.06 7.88 -5.69
C LYS A 85 -10.85 8.81 -5.72
N ARG A 86 -10.21 9.02 -4.57
CA ARG A 86 -9.01 9.85 -4.48
C ARG A 86 -7.83 9.23 -5.23
N ILE A 87 -7.61 7.92 -5.10
CA ILE A 87 -6.54 7.22 -5.80
C ILE A 87 -6.71 7.35 -7.32
N VAL A 88 -7.91 7.05 -7.84
CA VAL A 88 -8.19 7.15 -9.27
C VAL A 88 -7.97 8.57 -9.79
N LYS A 89 -8.43 9.58 -9.04
CA LYS A 89 -8.21 10.99 -9.38
C LYS A 89 -6.72 11.34 -9.46
N LEU A 90 -5.94 10.98 -8.44
CA LEU A 90 -4.51 11.31 -8.37
C LEU A 90 -3.72 10.61 -9.48
N VAL A 91 -4.04 9.35 -9.79
CA VAL A 91 -3.39 8.62 -10.89
C VAL A 91 -3.71 9.30 -12.22
N GLY A 92 -4.97 9.65 -12.48
CA GLY A 92 -5.35 10.36 -13.71
C GLY A 92 -4.70 11.74 -13.84
N GLU A 93 -4.50 12.47 -12.74
CA GLU A 93 -3.78 13.76 -12.74
C GLU A 93 -2.31 13.59 -13.12
N ILE A 94 -1.66 12.53 -12.65
CA ILE A 94 -0.26 12.21 -12.98
C ILE A 94 -0.15 11.84 -14.47
N ASP A 95 -1.01 10.94 -14.95
CA ASP A 95 -1.00 10.51 -16.35
C ASP A 95 -1.20 11.70 -17.29
N TYR A 96 -2.17 12.57 -16.98
CA TYR A 96 -2.40 13.80 -17.72
C TYR A 96 -1.18 14.73 -17.72
N ALA A 97 -0.50 14.90 -16.58
CA ALA A 97 0.67 15.75 -16.48
C ALA A 97 1.82 15.25 -17.36
N VAL A 98 2.04 13.93 -17.41
CA VAL A 98 3.06 13.30 -18.26
C VAL A 98 2.74 13.53 -19.74
N GLU A 99 1.51 13.25 -20.17
CA GLU A 99 1.09 13.46 -21.56
C GLU A 99 1.20 14.93 -21.98
N ARG A 100 0.71 15.84 -21.13
CA ARG A 100 0.79 17.28 -21.36
C ARG A 100 2.24 17.73 -21.52
N HIS A 101 3.15 17.27 -20.65
CA HIS A 101 4.56 17.63 -20.74
C HIS A 101 5.19 17.15 -22.05
N ALA A 102 4.90 15.91 -22.48
CA ALA A 102 5.38 15.39 -23.75
C ALA A 102 4.86 16.20 -24.95
N ASN A 103 3.59 16.62 -24.91
CA ASN A 103 3.01 17.47 -25.97
C ASN A 103 3.68 18.85 -26.02
N LEU A 104 3.92 19.47 -24.87
CA LEU A 104 4.61 20.78 -24.81
C LEU A 104 6.03 20.72 -25.36
N ILE A 105 6.76 19.61 -25.16
CA ILE A 105 8.10 19.42 -25.75
C ILE A 105 7.99 19.34 -27.27
N LYS A 106 7.09 18.50 -27.80
CA LYS A 106 6.88 18.36 -29.24
C LYS A 106 6.46 19.68 -29.89
N GLU A 107 5.57 20.44 -29.24
CA GLU A 107 5.15 21.75 -29.72
C GLU A 107 6.33 22.72 -29.80
N LYS A 108 7.22 22.74 -28.80
CA LYS A 108 8.44 23.57 -28.84
C LYS A 108 9.36 23.18 -29.99
N GLU A 109 9.61 21.89 -30.18
CA GLU A 109 10.45 21.38 -31.29
C GLU A 109 9.88 21.78 -32.66
N VAL A 110 8.56 21.64 -32.85
CA VAL A 110 7.88 22.05 -34.09
C VAL A 110 7.98 23.56 -34.30
N GLN A 111 7.84 24.36 -33.25
CA GLN A 111 7.98 25.82 -33.35
C GLN A 111 9.42 26.22 -33.70
N GLU A 112 10.42 25.59 -33.09
CA GLU A 112 11.84 25.82 -33.40
C GLU A 112 12.15 25.46 -34.85
N GLN A 113 11.67 24.31 -35.34
CA GLN A 113 11.80 23.90 -36.74
C GLN A 113 11.14 24.90 -37.68
N LYS A 114 9.91 25.33 -37.37
CA LYS A 114 9.20 26.34 -38.18
C LYS A 114 9.95 27.67 -38.22
N ILE A 115 10.55 28.08 -37.11
CA ILE A 115 11.39 29.29 -37.05
C ILE A 115 12.62 29.09 -37.95
N LEU A 116 13.30 27.95 -37.86
CA LEU A 116 14.46 27.63 -38.70
C LEU A 116 14.11 27.63 -40.19
N GLU A 117 13.01 27.00 -40.58
CA GLU A 117 12.52 26.97 -41.96
C GLU A 117 12.12 28.35 -42.48
N SER A 118 11.57 29.20 -41.60
CA SER A 118 11.19 30.58 -41.96
C SER A 118 12.39 31.52 -42.14
N ARG A 119 13.60 31.12 -41.70
CA ARG A 119 14.79 31.97 -41.85
C ARG A 119 15.16 32.10 -43.32
N LEU A 120 15.47 33.34 -43.71
CA LEU A 120 16.01 33.63 -45.04
C LEU A 120 17.38 32.93 -45.21
N LYS A 121 17.71 32.58 -46.46
CA LYS A 121 19.01 31.98 -46.80
C LYS A 121 20.15 32.87 -46.30
N PRO A 122 21.23 32.28 -45.74
CA PRO A 122 22.40 33.05 -45.31
C PRO A 122 23.07 33.71 -46.53
N LYS A 123 23.60 34.92 -46.34
CA LYS A 123 24.32 35.70 -47.36
C LYS A 123 25.83 35.73 -47.08
N GLY A 124 26.66 35.96 -48.10
CA GLY A 124 28.11 36.19 -47.97
C GLY A 124 28.96 34.93 -48.13
N GLN A 125 30.11 34.85 -47.45
CA GLN A 125 31.06 33.71 -47.52
C GLN A 125 30.44 32.34 -47.17
N LEU A 126 29.39 32.32 -46.35
CA LEU A 126 28.63 31.12 -46.00
C LEU A 126 27.82 30.55 -47.17
N SER A 127 27.55 31.35 -48.21
CA SER A 127 26.83 30.90 -49.42
C SER A 127 27.77 30.26 -50.44
N ILE A 128 29.07 30.61 -50.41
CA ILE A 128 30.09 30.22 -51.41
C ILE A 128 30.73 28.87 -51.07
N ASN A 129 30.76 28.49 -49.80
CA ASN A 129 31.42 27.26 -49.32
C ASN A 129 30.50 26.02 -49.30
N ASN A 130 29.23 26.15 -49.73
CA ASN A 130 28.23 25.07 -49.73
C ASN A 130 27.96 24.49 -51.13
N GLU A 131 28.74 24.89 -52.15
CA GLU A 131 28.85 24.23 -53.46
C GLU A 131 30.05 23.27 -53.49
#